data_AF-A0A662AGS3-F1
#
_entry.id   AF-A0A662AGS3-F1
#
_cell.length_a   1.000
_cell.length_b   1.000
_cell.length_c   1.000
_cell.angle_alpha   90.00
_cell.angle_beta   90.00
_cell.angle_gamma   90.00
#
_symmetry.space_group_name_H-M   'P 1'
#
loop_
_entity.id
_entity.type
_entity.pdbx_description
1 polymer ?
#
loop_
_entity_poly.entity_id
_entity_poly.type
_entity_poly.pdbx_seq_one_letter_code
_entity_poly.pdbx_strand_id
1 'polypeptide(L)'
;MLCENCEKEHDGSYGSGRFCSARCARGFSTRAKRKEINEKVSRKLSFDNKSKHEREKEKKKSYIREQEIFSILEVSKRTVSKILIRMNLRCSVCGWNESVCDIHHIIPKSEGGSDEHTNLTYLCPNCHRLAHKDKLKDFVNLWDYIGESWREFYYVKQGKIIPAQNLTTKE
;
A
#
# COMPACT_ATOMS: atom_id res chain seq x y z
N MET A 1 15.64 -45.31 3.05
CA MET A 1 15.75 -44.48 4.29
C MET A 1 14.35 -44.09 4.79
N LEU A 2 14.18 -43.78 6.07
CA LEU A 2 12.85 -43.47 6.65
C LEU A 2 12.61 -41.96 6.73
N CYS A 3 11.39 -41.54 6.39
CA CYS A 3 10.97 -40.14 6.46
C CYS A 3 10.74 -39.71 7.92
N GLU A 4 11.41 -38.67 8.38
CA GLU A 4 11.29 -38.18 9.78
C GLU A 4 9.88 -37.67 10.15
N ASN A 5 9.03 -37.37 9.15
CA ASN A 5 7.68 -36.85 9.40
C ASN A 5 6.56 -37.89 9.33
N CYS A 6 6.67 -38.90 8.45
CA CYS A 6 5.62 -39.90 8.26
C CYS A 6 6.08 -41.35 8.43
N GLU A 7 7.36 -41.56 8.77
CA GLU A 7 7.98 -42.85 9.11
C GLU A 7 7.90 -43.90 8.00
N LYS A 8 7.58 -43.48 6.77
CA LYS A 8 7.59 -44.36 5.58
C LYS A 8 8.96 -44.41 4.95
N GLU A 9 9.28 -45.56 4.36
CA GLU A 9 10.45 -45.73 3.52
C GLU A 9 10.35 -44.88 2.25
N HIS A 10 11.50 -44.33 1.87
CA HIS A 10 11.69 -43.66 0.60
C HIS A 10 13.16 -43.79 0.13
N ASP A 11 13.35 -43.46 -1.14
CA ASP A 11 14.58 -43.56 -1.92
C ASP A 11 15.61 -42.46 -1.61
N GLY A 12 15.25 -41.47 -0.81
CA GLY A 12 16.11 -40.32 -0.49
C GLY A 12 16.25 -39.28 -1.59
N SER A 13 15.48 -39.39 -2.69
CA SER A 13 15.61 -38.48 -3.84
C SER A 13 15.15 -37.05 -3.56
N TYR A 14 14.36 -36.84 -2.49
CA TYR A 14 13.78 -35.54 -2.16
C TYR A 14 14.66 -34.71 -1.22
N GLY A 15 15.19 -33.60 -1.73
CA GLY A 15 15.88 -32.57 -0.96
C GLY A 15 17.14 -33.11 -0.27
N SER A 16 17.21 -32.97 1.05
CA SER A 16 18.31 -33.50 1.88
C SER A 16 18.20 -34.99 2.19
N GLY A 17 17.24 -35.71 1.59
CA GLY A 17 16.98 -37.12 1.86
C GLY A 17 16.26 -37.39 3.18
N ARG A 18 16.01 -36.39 4.03
CA ARG A 18 15.37 -36.57 5.36
C ARG A 18 13.85 -36.81 5.32
N PHE A 19 13.21 -36.43 4.22
CA PHE A 19 11.75 -36.52 4.07
C PHE A 19 11.37 -37.12 2.73
N CYS A 20 10.24 -37.82 2.66
CA CYS A 20 9.76 -38.43 1.41
C CYS A 20 9.13 -37.43 0.41
N SER A 21 8.79 -36.21 0.83
CA SER A 21 8.17 -35.21 -0.03
C SER A 21 8.12 -33.82 0.60
N ALA A 22 7.79 -32.82 -0.22
CA ALA A 22 7.58 -31.44 0.20
C ALA A 22 6.48 -31.28 1.26
N ARG A 23 5.45 -32.13 1.22
CA ARG A 23 4.40 -32.16 2.24
C ARG A 23 4.97 -32.56 3.61
N CYS A 24 5.85 -33.55 3.63
CA CYS A 24 6.47 -34.05 4.84
C CYS A 24 7.48 -33.07 5.43
N ALA A 25 8.32 -32.46 4.59
CA ALA A 25 9.25 -31.42 5.00
C ALA A 25 8.53 -30.21 5.63
N ARG A 26 7.43 -29.72 5.02
CA ARG A 26 6.63 -28.61 5.58
C ARG A 26 5.87 -29.00 6.84
N GLY A 27 5.36 -30.23 6.90
CA GLY A 27 4.56 -30.72 8.02
C GLY A 27 5.37 -30.93 9.30
N PHE A 28 6.64 -31.31 9.17
CA PHE A 28 7.49 -31.69 10.31
C PHE A 28 7.69 -30.56 11.33
N SER A 29 8.01 -29.36 10.86
CA SER A 29 8.28 -28.17 11.70
C SER A 29 7.13 -27.78 12.63
N THR A 30 5.89 -28.14 12.28
CA THR A 30 4.68 -27.81 13.05
C THR A 30 4.02 -29.04 13.69
N ARG A 31 4.55 -30.26 13.48
CA ARG A 31 3.96 -31.52 13.94
C ARG A 31 3.74 -31.53 15.45
N ALA A 32 4.77 -31.20 16.23
CA ALA A 32 4.71 -31.18 17.69
C ALA A 32 3.72 -30.15 18.26
N LYS A 33 3.57 -28.99 17.59
CA LYS A 33 2.67 -27.91 18.04
C LYS A 33 1.30 -27.94 17.36
N ARG A 34 0.97 -28.98 16.58
CA ARG A 34 -0.23 -29.00 15.74
C ARG A 34 -1.52 -28.87 16.55
N LYS A 35 -1.59 -29.48 17.74
CA LYS A 35 -2.75 -29.37 18.64
C LYS A 35 -2.95 -27.92 19.12
N GLU A 36 -1.89 -27.30 19.62
CA GLU A 36 -1.91 -25.90 20.07
C GLU A 36 -2.26 -24.92 18.93
N ILE A 37 -1.70 -25.14 17.73
CA ILE A 37 -2.01 -24.34 16.53
C ILE A 37 -3.49 -24.48 16.19
N ASN A 38 -4.03 -25.70 16.19
CA ASN A 38 -5.43 -25.95 15.86
C ASN A 38 -6.38 -25.31 16.88
N GLU A 39 -6.07 -25.37 18.18
CA GLU A 39 -6.86 -24.72 19.23
C GLU A 39 -6.82 -23.18 19.12
N LYS A 40 -5.66 -22.61 18.75
CA LYS A 40 -5.54 -21.16 18.48
C LYS A 40 -6.34 -20.74 17.24
N VAL A 41 -6.28 -21.52 16.16
CA VAL A 41 -7.04 -21.26 14.92
C VAL A 41 -8.54 -21.42 15.17
N SER A 42 -8.96 -22.49 15.85
CA SER A 42 -10.36 -22.74 16.18
C SER A 42 -10.96 -21.59 17.01
N ARG A 43 -10.27 -21.14 18.07
CA ARG A 43 -10.68 -19.95 18.84
C ARG A 43 -10.82 -18.72 17.95
N LYS A 44 -9.82 -18.41 17.11
CA LYS A 44 -9.89 -17.26 16.20
C LYS A 44 -11.05 -17.34 15.21
N LEU A 45 -11.35 -18.54 14.68
CA LEU A 45 -12.46 -18.77 13.76
C LEU A 45 -13.81 -18.70 14.48
N SER A 46 -13.90 -19.16 15.74
CA SER A 46 -15.15 -19.09 16.53
C SER A 46 -15.48 -17.68 17.03
N PHE A 47 -14.48 -16.83 17.24
CA PHE A 47 -14.69 -15.42 17.60
C PHE A 47 -15.13 -14.54 16.41
N ASP A 48 -14.96 -15.02 15.17
CA ASP A 48 -15.31 -14.27 13.96
C ASP A 48 -16.49 -14.93 13.24
N ASN A 49 -17.67 -14.86 13.88
CA ASN A 49 -18.96 -15.35 13.37
C ASN A 49 -19.48 -14.58 12.15
N LYS A 50 -18.70 -13.64 11.61
CA LYS A 50 -19.11 -12.85 10.45
C LYS A 50 -19.25 -13.74 9.24
N SER A 51 -20.45 -13.77 8.68
CA SER A 51 -20.74 -14.32 7.37
C SER A 51 -19.81 -13.69 6.32
N LYS A 52 -19.57 -14.41 5.23
CA LYS A 52 -18.81 -13.89 4.08
C LYS A 52 -19.35 -12.52 3.62
N HIS A 53 -20.67 -12.35 3.64
CA HIS A 53 -21.35 -11.11 3.29
C HIS A 53 -21.04 -9.95 4.26
N GLU A 54 -20.99 -10.20 5.57
CA GLU A 54 -20.62 -9.19 6.56
C GLU A 54 -19.16 -8.76 6.42
N ARG A 55 -18.25 -9.69 6.14
CA ARG A 55 -16.83 -9.37 5.86
C ARG A 55 -16.69 -8.51 4.60
N GLU A 56 -17.46 -8.78 3.56
CA GLU A 56 -17.48 -7.98 2.34
C GLU A 56 -18.06 -6.58 2.57
N LYS A 57 -19.10 -6.46 3.42
CA LYS A 57 -19.69 -5.17 3.81
C LYS A 57 -18.74 -4.33 4.64
N GLU A 58 -18.01 -4.91 5.59
CA GLU A 58 -16.97 -4.22 6.37
C GLU A 58 -15.77 -3.80 5.50
N LYS A 59 -15.31 -4.69 4.61
CA LYS A 59 -14.29 -4.32 3.61
C LYS A 59 -14.78 -3.14 2.78
N LYS A 60 -16.01 -3.15 2.29
CA LYS A 60 -16.62 -2.02 1.55
C LYS A 60 -16.73 -0.74 2.40
N LYS A 61 -17.05 -0.83 3.70
CA LYS A 61 -17.06 0.32 4.62
C LYS A 61 -15.66 0.93 4.78
N SER A 62 -14.60 0.11 4.88
CA SER A 62 -13.23 0.62 5.01
C SER A 62 -12.74 1.42 3.79
N TYR A 63 -13.32 1.18 2.60
CA TYR A 63 -13.00 1.95 1.39
C TYR A 63 -13.64 3.35 1.39
N ILE A 64 -14.69 3.58 2.19
CA ILE A 64 -15.36 4.87 2.30
C ILE A 64 -14.85 5.52 3.58
N ARG A 65 -13.70 6.20 3.49
CA ARG A 65 -13.31 7.16 4.53
C ARG A 65 -14.21 8.38 4.37
N GLU A 66 -15.13 8.56 5.31
CA GLU A 66 -15.95 9.78 5.47
C GLU A 66 -15.13 11.00 5.91
N GLN A 67 -13.83 10.82 6.20
CA GLN A 67 -12.95 11.91 6.61
C GLN A 67 -12.53 12.76 5.41
N GLU A 68 -12.72 14.08 5.54
CA GLU A 68 -12.13 15.07 4.66
C GLU A 68 -10.62 14.94 4.71
N ILE A 69 -10.02 14.62 3.57
CA ILE A 69 -8.57 14.53 3.42
C ILE A 69 -8.09 15.90 2.98
N PHE A 70 -7.17 16.50 3.75
CA PHE A 70 -6.65 17.83 3.47
C PHE A 70 -5.35 17.77 2.65
N SER A 71 -4.55 16.73 2.85
CA SER A 71 -3.31 16.48 2.12
C SER A 71 -3.31 15.17 1.32
N ILE A 72 -2.71 15.19 0.13
CA ILE A 72 -2.42 13.98 -0.65
C ILE A 72 -1.55 12.98 0.14
N LEU A 73 -0.76 13.43 1.12
CA LEU A 73 0.08 12.54 1.94
C LEU A 73 -0.67 11.81 3.07
N GLU A 74 -1.92 12.18 3.37
CA GLU A 74 -2.75 11.47 4.36
C GLU A 74 -3.28 10.11 3.84
N VAL A 75 -3.19 9.87 2.53
CA VAL A 75 -3.59 8.61 1.91
C VAL A 75 -2.39 7.67 1.77
N SER A 76 -2.66 6.39 1.56
CA SER A 76 -1.58 5.40 1.42
C SER A 76 -0.65 5.78 0.26
N LYS A 77 0.66 5.53 0.39
CA LYS A 77 1.66 5.78 -0.68
C LYS A 77 1.25 5.16 -2.02
N ARG A 78 0.67 3.95 -1.99
CA ARG A 78 0.14 3.28 -3.18
C ARG A 78 -1.00 4.06 -3.83
N THR A 79 -1.84 4.73 -3.05
CA THR A 79 -2.90 5.59 -3.56
C THR A 79 -2.32 6.88 -4.12
N VAL A 80 -1.38 7.52 -3.43
CA VAL A 80 -0.64 8.70 -3.91
C VAL A 80 -0.05 8.45 -5.29
N SER A 81 0.72 7.38 -5.46
CA SER A 81 1.33 7.05 -6.77
C SER A 81 0.27 6.91 -7.87
N LYS A 82 -0.88 6.30 -7.57
CA LYS A 82 -1.96 6.15 -8.55
C LYS A 82 -2.63 7.48 -8.92
N ILE A 83 -2.80 8.38 -7.97
CA ILE A 83 -3.33 9.74 -8.21
C ILE A 83 -2.38 10.46 -9.18
N LEU A 84 -1.08 10.52 -8.82
CA LEU A 84 -0.06 11.23 -9.60
C LEU A 84 0.09 10.68 -11.03
N ILE A 85 0.04 9.34 -11.19
CA ILE A 85 0.06 8.69 -12.50
C ILE A 85 -1.17 9.10 -13.34
N ARG A 86 -2.37 9.11 -12.76
CA ARG A 86 -3.60 9.43 -13.50
C ARG A 86 -3.68 10.89 -13.89
N MET A 87 -3.16 11.77 -13.05
CA MET A 87 -3.03 13.20 -13.35
C MET A 87 -1.99 13.48 -14.43
N ASN A 88 -1.12 12.50 -14.75
CA ASN A 88 -0.05 12.63 -15.74
C ASN A 88 0.82 13.87 -15.51
N LEU A 89 1.15 14.12 -14.23
CA LEU A 89 1.91 15.30 -13.82
C LEU A 89 3.35 15.24 -14.31
N ARG A 90 3.90 16.42 -14.57
CA ARG A 90 5.29 16.63 -14.97
C ARG A 90 6.06 17.22 -13.80
N CYS A 91 7.38 17.08 -13.79
CA CYS A 91 8.23 17.75 -12.81
C CYS A 91 7.94 19.26 -12.81
N SER A 92 7.67 19.84 -11.63
CA SER A 92 7.33 21.26 -11.47
C SER A 92 8.47 22.20 -11.86
N VAL A 93 9.72 21.71 -11.85
CA VAL A 93 10.92 22.51 -12.13
C VAL A 93 11.38 22.40 -13.58
N CYS A 94 11.45 21.18 -14.14
CA CYS A 94 12.03 20.95 -15.46
C CYS A 94 11.07 20.38 -16.50
N GLY A 95 9.82 20.08 -16.13
CA GLY A 95 8.81 19.55 -17.05
C GLY A 95 9.00 18.09 -17.48
N TRP A 96 10.01 17.38 -16.94
CA TRP A 96 10.24 15.96 -17.24
C TRP A 96 9.05 15.08 -16.83
N ASN A 97 8.70 14.12 -17.69
CA ASN A 97 7.52 13.27 -17.51
C ASN A 97 7.66 11.85 -18.08
N GLU A 98 8.89 11.37 -18.31
CA GLU A 98 9.10 10.02 -18.86
C GLU A 98 8.78 8.91 -17.84
N SER A 99 8.83 9.22 -16.54
CA SER A 99 8.39 8.33 -15.48
C SER A 99 7.75 9.11 -14.33
N VAL A 100 7.26 8.37 -13.34
CA VAL A 100 6.63 8.91 -12.13
C VAL A 100 7.66 9.70 -11.34
N CYS A 101 7.30 10.93 -10.97
CA CYS A 101 8.11 11.77 -10.10
C CYS A 101 7.68 11.57 -8.64
N ASP A 102 8.45 12.13 -7.71
CA ASP A 102 8.20 12.01 -6.28
C ASP A 102 7.74 13.33 -5.67
N ILE A 103 6.96 13.24 -4.59
CA ILE A 103 6.61 14.40 -3.77
C ILE A 103 7.78 14.68 -2.81
N HIS A 104 8.22 15.93 -2.79
CA HIS A 104 9.28 16.45 -1.94
C HIS A 104 8.73 17.52 -1.01
N HIS A 105 9.21 17.56 0.23
CA HIS A 105 8.91 18.63 1.18
C HIS A 105 9.86 19.81 0.93
N ILE A 106 9.33 21.01 0.68
CA ILE A 106 10.11 22.23 0.46
C ILE A 106 10.89 22.57 1.74
N ILE A 107 10.20 22.61 2.88
CA ILE A 107 10.81 22.62 4.21
C ILE A 107 10.88 21.16 4.68
N PRO A 108 12.07 20.60 4.97
CA PRO A 108 12.21 19.22 5.40
C PRO A 108 11.44 18.91 6.69
N LYS A 109 10.96 17.66 6.82
CA LYS A 109 10.29 17.22 8.07
C LYS A 109 11.16 17.35 9.31
N SER A 110 12.48 17.15 9.19
CA SER A 110 13.44 17.33 10.30
C SER A 110 13.49 18.77 10.82
N GLU A 111 13.07 19.74 10.01
CA GLU A 111 13.04 21.17 10.32
C GLU A 111 11.61 21.65 10.65
N GLY A 112 10.66 20.72 10.80
CA GLY A 112 9.26 21.05 11.12
C GLY A 112 8.36 21.31 9.91
N GLY A 113 8.78 20.93 8.71
CA GLY A 113 7.95 21.05 7.51
C GLY A 113 6.63 20.28 7.61
N SER A 114 5.53 20.93 7.23
CA SER A 114 4.18 20.35 7.21
C SER A 114 3.97 19.40 6.03
N ASP A 115 2.96 18.54 6.13
CA ASP A 115 2.49 17.71 5.01
C ASP A 115 1.46 18.44 4.13
N GLU A 116 1.28 19.75 4.28
CA GLU A 116 0.32 20.54 3.51
C GLU A 116 0.78 20.75 2.07
N HIS A 117 -0.15 20.85 1.12
CA HIS A 117 0.15 21.05 -0.30
C HIS A 117 1.03 22.29 -0.58
N THR A 118 0.98 23.30 0.28
CA THR A 118 1.81 24.51 0.24
C THR A 118 3.29 24.24 0.54
N ASN A 119 3.61 23.17 1.29
CA ASN A 119 4.97 22.74 1.62
C ASN A 119 5.43 21.52 0.80
N LEU A 120 4.63 21.07 -0.16
CA LEU A 120 4.96 19.94 -1.02
C LEU A 120 5.26 20.41 -2.43
N THR A 121 6.15 19.73 -3.13
CA THR A 121 6.43 19.95 -4.56
C THR A 121 6.64 18.61 -5.26
N TYR A 122 6.50 18.56 -6.59
CA TYR A 122 6.53 17.32 -7.37
C TYR A 122 7.73 17.30 -8.33
N LEU A 123 8.73 16.47 -8.03
CA LEU A 123 10.06 16.54 -8.65
C LEU A 123 10.52 15.21 -9.24
N CYS A 124 11.13 15.25 -10.42
CA CYS A 124 11.78 14.08 -11.01
C CYS A 124 13.01 13.66 -10.20
N PRO A 125 13.54 12.43 -10.39
CA PRO A 125 14.68 11.94 -9.61
C PRO A 125 15.93 12.83 -9.67
N ASN A 126 16.11 13.62 -10.74
CA ASN A 126 17.24 14.53 -10.87
C ASN A 126 17.01 15.83 -10.08
N CYS A 127 15.88 16.51 -10.29
CA CYS A 127 15.52 17.72 -9.53
C CYS A 127 15.38 17.41 -8.03
N HIS A 128 14.85 16.25 -7.68
CA HIS A 128 14.72 15.83 -6.28
C HIS A 128 16.08 15.72 -5.58
N ARG A 129 17.09 15.15 -6.27
CA ARG A 129 18.47 15.12 -5.76
C ARG A 129 19.12 16.49 -5.68
N LEU A 130 18.80 17.40 -6.62
CA LEU A 130 19.31 18.77 -6.58
C LEU A 130 18.70 19.58 -5.43
N ALA A 131 17.42 19.36 -5.13
CA ALA A 131 16.72 19.95 -3.99
C ALA A 131 17.38 19.53 -2.67
N HIS A 132 17.64 18.24 -2.47
CA HIS A 132 18.38 17.75 -1.29
C HIS A 132 19.82 18.27 -1.17
N LYS A 133 20.39 18.82 -2.24
CA LYS A 133 21.74 19.41 -2.25
C LYS A 133 21.73 20.95 -2.18
N ASP A 134 20.58 21.54 -1.90
CA ASP A 134 20.36 23.00 -1.85
C ASP A 134 20.74 23.73 -3.15
N LYS A 135 20.71 23.01 -4.28
CA LYS A 135 21.01 23.57 -5.61
C LYS A 135 19.78 24.13 -6.32
N LEU A 136 18.60 23.89 -5.78
CA LEU A 136 17.33 24.46 -6.21
C LEU A 136 16.72 25.22 -5.04
N LYS A 137 16.28 26.44 -5.29
CA LYS A 137 15.67 27.33 -4.28
C LYS A 137 14.25 27.75 -4.65
N ASP A 138 13.96 27.82 -5.95
CA ASP A 138 12.64 28.18 -6.46
C ASP A 138 11.84 26.90 -6.73
N PHE A 139 10.82 26.67 -5.89
CA PHE A 139 9.88 25.57 -6.07
C PHE A 139 8.47 26.12 -6.26
N VAL A 140 7.74 25.54 -7.20
CA VAL A 140 6.28 25.68 -7.24
C VAL A 140 5.70 24.63 -6.29
N ASN A 141 4.93 25.08 -5.31
CA ASN A 141 4.27 24.17 -4.39
C ASN A 141 3.10 23.45 -5.08
N LEU A 142 2.64 22.36 -4.45
CA LEU A 142 1.64 21.49 -5.03
C LEU A 142 0.25 22.17 -5.08
N TRP A 143 -0.05 23.07 -4.14
CA TRP A 143 -1.29 23.86 -4.16
C TRP A 143 -1.36 24.76 -5.38
N ASP A 144 -0.31 25.53 -5.67
CA ASP A 144 -0.27 26.41 -6.84
C ASP A 144 -0.18 25.63 -8.15
N TYR A 145 0.41 24.44 -8.11
CA TYR A 145 0.59 23.62 -9.31
C TYR A 145 -0.68 22.89 -9.75
N ILE A 146 -1.41 22.29 -8.80
CA ILE A 146 -2.58 21.44 -9.12
C ILE A 146 -3.85 21.80 -8.34
N GLY A 147 -3.76 22.60 -7.28
CA GLY A 147 -4.87 22.95 -6.40
C GLY A 147 -5.59 21.71 -5.86
N GLU A 148 -6.91 21.69 -6.00
CA GLU A 148 -7.75 20.57 -5.57
C GLU A 148 -8.02 19.52 -6.65
N SER A 149 -7.46 19.67 -7.86
CA SER A 149 -7.72 18.76 -8.99
C SER A 149 -7.36 17.30 -8.71
N TRP A 150 -6.41 17.04 -7.79
CA TRP A 150 -6.06 15.68 -7.38
C TRP A 150 -7.22 14.91 -6.75
N ARG A 151 -8.21 15.61 -6.17
CA ARG A 151 -9.41 15.00 -5.57
C ARG A 151 -10.23 14.25 -6.63
N GLU A 152 -10.19 14.70 -7.89
CA GLU A 152 -10.88 14.06 -9.00
C GLU A 152 -10.33 12.66 -9.30
N PHE A 153 -9.05 12.41 -9.00
CA PHE A 153 -8.36 11.16 -9.32
C PHE A 153 -8.22 10.21 -8.11
N TYR A 154 -8.72 10.63 -6.95
CA TYR A 154 -8.56 9.92 -5.68
C TYR A 154 -9.51 8.72 -5.54
N TYR A 155 -10.81 8.90 -5.81
CA TYR A 155 -11.80 7.85 -5.56
C TYR A 155 -11.94 6.89 -6.75
N VAL A 156 -11.99 5.59 -6.47
CA VAL A 156 -12.26 4.55 -7.47
C VAL A 156 -13.34 3.59 -6.96
N LYS A 157 -14.54 3.56 -7.57
CA LYS A 157 -15.57 2.50 -7.37
C LYS A 157 -15.47 1.51 -8.51
N GLN A 158 -15.37 0.22 -8.21
CA GLN A 158 -15.53 -0.84 -9.23
C GLN A 158 -14.64 -0.60 -10.48
N GLY A 159 -13.43 -0.07 -10.29
CA GLY A 159 -12.51 0.25 -11.39
C GLY A 159 -12.73 1.60 -12.09
N LYS A 160 -13.79 2.34 -11.77
CA LYS A 160 -14.09 3.68 -12.31
C LYS A 160 -13.74 4.78 -11.31
N ILE A 161 -13.11 5.84 -11.80
CA ILE A 161 -12.83 7.04 -11.00
C ILE A 161 -14.16 7.71 -10.64
N ILE A 162 -14.36 8.07 -9.38
CA ILE A 162 -15.57 8.77 -8.91
C ILE A 162 -15.19 10.21 -8.56
N PRO A 163 -15.92 11.22 -9.03
CA PRO A 163 -15.82 12.57 -8.50
C PRO A 163 -16.17 12.61 -7.00
N ALA A 164 -15.46 13.42 -6.22
CA ALA A 164 -15.71 13.60 -4.79
C ALA A 164 -17.15 14.05 -4.47
N GLN A 165 -17.77 14.82 -5.39
CA GLN A 165 -19.14 15.34 -5.25
C GLN A 165 -20.23 14.25 -5.30
N ASN A 166 -19.94 13.07 -5.86
CA ASN A 166 -20.90 11.96 -5.98
C ASN A 166 -20.95 11.05 -4.73
N LEU A 167 -20.28 11.44 -3.64
CA LEU A 167 -20.23 10.68 -2.40
C LEU A 167 -21.37 11.04 -1.43
N THR A 168 -21.98 12.23 -1.57
CA THR A 168 -22.97 12.77 -0.64
C THR A 168 -24.42 12.54 -1.05
N THR A 169 -24.69 12.13 -2.29
CA THR A 169 -26.05 11.78 -2.74
C THR A 169 -26.35 10.32 -2.44
N LYS A 170 -26.73 10.05 -1.18
CA LYS A 170 -27.61 8.92 -0.86
C LYS A 170 -28.91 9.52 -0.36
N GLU A 171 -29.88 9.63 -1.27
CA GLU A 171 -31.30 9.55 -0.89
C GLU A 171 -31.63 8.14 -0.37
#